data_AF-A0A2W5XJJ8-F1
#
_entry.id   AF-A0A2W5XJJ8-F1
#
_cell.length_a   1.000
_cell.length_b   1.000
_cell.length_c   1.000
_cell.angle_alpha   90.00
_cell.angle_beta   90.00
_cell.angle_gamma   90.00
#
_symmetry.space_group_name_H-M   'P 1'
#
loop_
_entity.id
_entity.type
_entity.pdbx_description
1 polymer ?
#
loop_
_entity_poly.entity_id
_entity_poly.type
_entity_poly.pdbx_seq_one_letter_code
_entity_poly.pdbx_strand_id
1 'polypeptide(L)'
;MARGRWPPRGLVGWGVFIVAVTLLSLAAYTELGHAARLTSGADMDAYWNAALRLRHGEPLYAAGLPTDSDLYRYAPWFAYAWIPLTLLPKSAVVLMWMTLCVAAALASTMPLLRRGAVGIAALALLLPFQLEGAAFGNVQPLLVLLLVWGVERRSGPLWIAIAASLKATPLLLVAVYLGRHQWRRAALTLGLTAALVAPMVAFDLRGYSTQIGGGQMSLLTVSPVLYVLASGATVGLALIAARSRYAWVAGIVAVLVALPRFLLYEISFVLVGLARRPTDR
;
A
#
# COMPACT_ATOMS: atom_id res chain seq x y z
N MET A 1 -13.24 9.28 -30.04
CA MET A 1 -12.62 8.30 -29.10
C MET A 1 -13.10 6.93 -29.51
N ALA A 2 -12.25 6.15 -30.18
CA ALA A 2 -12.56 4.76 -30.50
C ALA A 2 -12.73 3.99 -29.19
N ARG A 3 -13.95 3.52 -28.90
CA ARG A 3 -14.19 2.54 -27.86
C ARG A 3 -13.36 1.31 -28.23
N GLY A 4 -12.20 1.14 -27.60
CA GLY A 4 -11.40 -0.06 -27.75
C GLY A 4 -12.34 -1.25 -27.53
N ARG A 5 -12.47 -2.08 -28.56
CA ARG A 5 -13.43 -3.19 -28.59
C ARG A 5 -12.97 -4.25 -27.59
N TRP A 6 -13.33 -4.03 -26.34
CA TRP A 6 -13.46 -5.07 -25.33
C TRP A 6 -14.85 -5.69 -25.52
N PRO A 7 -14.98 -7.02 -25.54
CA PRO A 7 -14.04 -8.04 -25.06
C PRO A 7 -13.04 -8.54 -26.11
N PRO A 8 -12.03 -9.36 -25.73
CA PRO A 8 -11.16 -10.06 -26.69
C PRO A 8 -11.98 -10.72 -27.81
N ARG A 9 -11.56 -10.50 -29.05
CA ARG A 9 -12.19 -11.12 -30.22
C ARG A 9 -11.53 -12.46 -30.47
N GLY A 10 -12.29 -13.53 -30.27
CA GLY A 10 -11.86 -14.90 -30.51
C GLY A 10 -11.77 -15.75 -29.25
N LEU A 11 -12.00 -17.04 -29.41
CA LEU A 11 -11.99 -18.05 -28.35
C LEU A 11 -10.66 -18.07 -27.57
N VAL A 12 -9.54 -17.83 -28.27
CA VAL A 12 -8.20 -17.80 -27.67
C VAL A 12 -8.05 -16.66 -26.66
N GLY A 13 -8.52 -15.45 -27.00
CA GLY A 13 -8.43 -14.30 -26.09
C GLY A 13 -9.31 -14.45 -24.86
N TRP A 14 -10.47 -15.10 -25.01
CA TRP A 14 -11.31 -15.49 -23.86
C TRP A 14 -10.68 -16.59 -23.02
N GLY A 15 -10.06 -17.60 -23.64
CA GLY A 15 -9.34 -18.66 -22.94
C GLY A 15 -8.21 -18.13 -22.07
N VAL A 16 -7.35 -17.26 -22.62
CA VAL A 16 -6.24 -16.63 -21.87
C VAL A 16 -6.78 -15.79 -20.71
N PHE A 17 -7.83 -15.01 -20.93
CA PHE A 17 -8.43 -14.19 -19.89
C PHE A 17 -9.00 -15.04 -18.74
N ILE A 18 -9.76 -16.09 -19.07
CA ILE A 18 -10.33 -17.01 -18.07
C ILE A 18 -9.22 -17.68 -17.27
N VAL A 19 -8.19 -18.22 -17.94
CA VAL A 19 -7.05 -18.87 -17.27
C VAL A 19 -6.35 -17.90 -16.32
N ALA A 20 -6.04 -16.68 -16.77
CA ALA A 20 -5.38 -15.69 -15.94
C ALA A 20 -6.23 -15.32 -14.71
N VAL A 21 -7.53 -15.05 -14.90
CA VAL A 21 -8.44 -14.74 -13.78
C VAL A 21 -8.55 -15.91 -12.81
N THR A 22 -8.66 -17.14 -13.30
CA THR A 22 -8.74 -18.34 -12.46
C THR A 22 -7.47 -18.56 -11.66
N LEU A 23 -6.29 -18.49 -12.28
CA LEU A 23 -5.00 -18.66 -11.58
C LEU A 23 -4.81 -17.60 -10.50
N LEU A 24 -5.14 -16.35 -10.82
CA LEU A 24 -5.01 -15.27 -9.86
C LEU A 24 -6.05 -15.37 -8.74
N SER A 25 -7.27 -15.83 -9.03
CA SER A 25 -8.32 -16.09 -8.03
C SER A 25 -7.94 -17.27 -7.12
N LEU A 26 -7.27 -18.28 -7.67
CA LEU A 26 -6.76 -19.41 -6.90
C LEU A 26 -5.63 -18.97 -5.97
N ALA A 27 -4.64 -18.23 -6.48
CA ALA A 27 -3.56 -17.67 -5.67
C ALA A 27 -4.11 -16.79 -4.54
N ALA A 28 -5.05 -15.91 -4.88
CA ALA A 28 -5.82 -15.12 -3.93
C ALA A 28 -6.50 -15.95 -2.83
N TYR A 29 -7.21 -17.02 -3.21
CA TYR A 29 -7.89 -17.90 -2.27
C TYR A 29 -6.91 -18.66 -1.38
N THR A 30 -5.79 -19.13 -1.94
CA THR A 30 -4.75 -19.84 -1.16
C THR A 30 -4.09 -18.92 -0.15
N GLU A 31 -3.78 -17.67 -0.54
CA GLU A 31 -3.20 -16.68 0.37
C GLU A 31 -4.18 -16.25 1.45
N LEU A 32 -5.45 -15.98 1.09
CA LEU A 32 -6.48 -15.66 2.08
C LEU A 32 -6.69 -16.81 3.07
N GLY A 33 -6.74 -18.04 2.56
CA GLY A 33 -6.84 -19.24 3.39
C GLY A 33 -5.58 -19.50 4.23
N HIS A 34 -4.40 -19.06 3.78
CA HIS A 34 -3.17 -19.09 4.56
C HIS A 34 -3.20 -18.04 5.67
N ALA A 35 -3.51 -16.79 5.35
CA ALA A 35 -3.64 -15.69 6.29
C ALA A 35 -4.69 -15.96 7.37
N ALA A 36 -5.83 -16.57 7.01
CA ALA A 36 -6.86 -16.98 7.96
C ALA A 36 -6.43 -18.14 8.87
N ARG A 37 -5.47 -18.97 8.43
CA ARG A 37 -4.88 -20.06 9.22
C ARG A 37 -3.70 -19.61 10.09
N LEU A 38 -3.06 -18.50 9.73
CA LEU A 38 -2.10 -17.81 10.58
C LEU A 38 -2.82 -17.05 11.70
N THR A 39 -2.04 -16.54 12.66
CA THR A 39 -2.52 -15.67 13.74
C THR A 39 -3.12 -14.41 13.12
N SER A 40 -4.44 -14.39 12.94
CA SER A 40 -5.18 -13.24 12.43
C SER A 40 -4.83 -12.00 13.25
N GLY A 41 -4.49 -10.91 12.55
CA GLY A 41 -4.02 -9.68 13.21
C GLY A 41 -2.54 -9.64 13.61
N ALA A 42 -1.69 -10.57 13.13
CA ALA A 42 -0.26 -10.57 13.45
C ALA A 42 0.44 -9.22 13.24
N ASP A 43 0.14 -8.50 12.14
CA ASP A 43 0.75 -7.19 11.86
C ASP A 43 0.19 -6.07 12.76
N MET A 44 -0.99 -6.27 13.34
CA MET A 44 -1.57 -5.35 14.31
C MET A 44 -0.75 -5.30 15.61
N ASP A 45 -0.09 -6.42 15.95
CA ASP A 45 0.69 -6.53 17.17
C ASP A 45 1.88 -5.56 17.18
N ALA A 46 2.51 -5.27 16.04
CA ALA A 46 3.49 -4.20 15.94
C ALA A 46 2.94 -2.84 16.42
N TYR A 47 1.69 -2.51 16.06
CA TYR A 47 1.07 -1.23 16.39
C TYR A 47 0.68 -1.18 17.87
N TRP A 48 0.04 -2.26 18.33
CA TRP A 48 -0.37 -2.44 19.71
C TRP A 48 0.81 -2.41 20.68
N ASN A 49 1.85 -3.20 20.39
CA ASN A 49 3.05 -3.30 21.23
C ASN A 49 3.82 -1.97 21.25
N ALA A 50 3.91 -1.27 20.12
CA ALA A 50 4.52 0.07 20.09
C ALA A 50 3.78 1.07 20.98
N ALA A 51 2.44 1.06 20.96
CA ALA A 51 1.63 1.90 21.82
C ALA A 51 1.77 1.54 23.31
N LEU A 52 1.84 0.25 23.65
CA LEU A 52 2.11 -0.21 25.02
C LEU A 52 3.49 0.25 25.51
N ARG A 53 4.53 0.14 24.67
CA ARG A 53 5.88 0.64 25.01
C ARG A 53 5.85 2.13 25.35
N LEU A 54 5.21 2.95 24.52
CA LEU A 54 5.04 4.37 24.79
C LEU A 54 4.31 4.65 26.12
N ARG A 55 3.29 3.85 26.46
CA ARG A 55 2.57 3.99 27.74
C ARG A 55 3.40 3.63 28.96
N HIS A 56 4.32 2.68 28.82
CA HIS A 56 5.21 2.25 29.90
C HIS A 56 6.51 3.05 29.98
N GLY A 57 6.70 4.07 29.12
CA GLY A 57 7.94 4.83 29.05
C GLY A 57 9.11 4.04 28.45
N GLU A 58 8.82 2.97 27.71
CA GLU A 58 9.80 2.14 27.04
C GLU A 58 10.16 2.71 25.64
N PRO A 59 11.32 2.32 25.08
CA PRO A 59 11.70 2.75 23.73
C PRO A 59 10.65 2.36 22.68
N LEU A 60 10.25 3.32 21.85
CA LEU A 60 9.31 3.08 20.75
C LEU A 60 9.83 2.00 19.78
N TYR A 61 11.09 2.15 19.38
CA TYR A 61 11.80 1.27 18.47
C TYR A 61 12.64 0.26 19.24
N ALA A 62 12.03 -0.88 19.55
CA ALA A 62 12.71 -2.01 20.18
C ALA A 62 13.39 -2.91 19.14
N ALA A 63 14.54 -3.48 19.51
CA ALA A 63 15.19 -4.50 18.70
C ALA A 63 14.32 -5.77 18.65
N GLY A 64 14.25 -6.41 17.48
CA GLY A 64 13.51 -7.66 17.25
C GLY A 64 14.03 -8.33 15.98
N LEU A 65 13.59 -9.57 15.70
CA LEU A 65 14.01 -10.21 14.45
C LEU A 65 13.36 -9.47 13.26
N PRO A 66 14.05 -9.37 12.12
CA PRO A 66 13.57 -8.62 10.94
C PRO A 66 12.20 -9.03 10.41
N THR A 67 11.80 -10.27 10.71
CA THR A 67 10.56 -10.92 10.26
C THR A 67 9.48 -10.95 11.33
N ASP A 68 9.75 -10.48 12.56
CA ASP A 68 8.75 -10.46 13.61
C ASP A 68 7.65 -9.47 13.24
N SER A 69 6.41 -9.96 13.21
CA SER A 69 5.21 -9.13 13.03
C SER A 69 5.01 -8.11 14.17
N ASP A 70 5.82 -8.21 15.23
CA ASP A 70 5.91 -7.26 16.35
C ASP A 70 6.81 -6.04 16.07
N LEU A 71 7.58 -6.06 14.98
CA LEU A 71 8.56 -5.02 14.69
C LEU A 71 7.90 -3.75 14.14
N TYR A 72 7.98 -2.67 14.92
CA TYR A 72 7.41 -1.37 14.57
C TYR A 72 8.38 -0.53 13.73
N ARG A 73 8.01 -0.20 12.49
CA ARG A 73 8.82 0.59 11.53
C ARG A 73 8.15 1.88 11.05
N TYR A 74 7.11 2.33 11.74
CA TYR A 74 6.24 3.42 11.29
C TYR A 74 6.61 4.74 11.98
N ALA A 75 6.08 5.85 11.45
CA ALA A 75 6.24 7.16 12.08
C ALA A 75 5.55 7.24 13.46
N PRO A 76 6.13 7.94 14.46
CA PRO A 76 5.68 7.89 15.85
C PRO A 76 4.22 8.28 16.07
N TRP A 77 3.70 9.21 15.27
CA TRP A 77 2.31 9.66 15.38
C TRP A 77 1.32 8.50 15.33
N PHE A 78 1.65 7.44 14.58
CA PHE A 78 0.79 6.28 14.45
C PHE A 78 0.76 5.47 15.74
N ALA A 79 1.90 5.25 16.41
CA ALA A 79 1.92 4.59 17.72
C ALA A 79 1.14 5.41 18.78
N TYR A 80 1.28 6.74 18.77
CA TYR A 80 0.49 7.61 19.63
C TYR A 80 -1.02 7.49 19.37
N ALA A 81 -1.44 7.40 18.11
CA ALA A 81 -2.85 7.20 17.76
C ALA A 81 -3.42 5.86 18.26
N TRP A 82 -2.56 4.87 18.49
CA TRP A 82 -2.93 3.57 19.05
C TRP A 82 -3.00 3.55 20.58
N ILE A 83 -2.43 4.53 21.29
CA ILE A 83 -2.44 4.58 22.77
C ILE A 83 -3.86 4.44 23.36
N PRO A 84 -4.89 5.18 22.91
CA PRO A 84 -6.23 5.03 23.45
C PRO A 84 -6.80 3.62 23.26
N LEU A 85 -6.44 2.93 22.17
CA LEU A 85 -6.91 1.57 21.88
C LEU A 85 -6.36 0.56 22.88
N THR A 86 -5.16 0.79 23.43
CA THR A 86 -4.57 -0.09 24.45
C THR A 86 -5.28 -0.07 25.80
N LEU A 87 -6.29 0.80 25.99
CA LEU A 87 -7.15 0.82 27.17
C LEU A 87 -8.32 -0.17 27.07
N LEU A 88 -8.56 -0.72 25.88
CA LEU A 88 -9.60 -1.72 25.62
C LEU A 88 -9.02 -3.13 25.69
N PRO A 89 -9.85 -4.18 25.83
CA PRO A 89 -9.38 -5.55 25.65
C PRO A 89 -8.78 -5.76 24.25
N LYS A 90 -7.58 -6.37 24.17
CA LYS A 90 -6.87 -6.59 22.89
C LYS A 90 -7.74 -7.28 21.84
N SER A 91 -8.55 -8.26 22.23
CA SER A 91 -9.48 -8.97 21.34
C SER A 91 -10.52 -8.05 20.69
N ALA A 92 -11.05 -7.08 21.44
CA ALA A 92 -11.98 -6.08 20.89
C ALA A 92 -11.29 -5.20 19.85
N VAL A 93 -10.03 -4.79 20.11
CA VAL A 93 -9.26 -3.97 19.18
C VAL A 93 -8.88 -4.71 17.91
N VAL A 94 -8.49 -5.99 18.01
CA VAL A 94 -8.28 -6.86 16.85
C VAL A 94 -9.54 -6.91 15.99
N LEU A 95 -10.70 -7.19 16.58
CA LEU A 95 -11.96 -7.27 15.85
C LEU A 95 -12.31 -5.94 15.16
N MET A 96 -12.19 -4.82 15.87
CA MET A 96 -12.46 -3.48 15.33
C MET A 96 -11.50 -3.14 14.17
N TRP A 97 -10.20 -3.41 14.36
CA TRP A 97 -9.17 -3.10 13.38
C TRP A 97 -9.32 -3.95 12.11
N MET A 98 -9.53 -5.26 12.24
CA MET A 98 -9.76 -6.14 11.11
C MET A 98 -11.04 -5.75 10.35
N THR A 99 -12.11 -5.42 11.07
CA THR A 99 -13.36 -4.93 10.45
C THR A 99 -13.12 -3.65 9.65
N LEU A 100 -12.34 -2.71 10.20
CA LEU A 100 -11.96 -1.48 9.52
C LEU A 100 -11.13 -1.77 8.25
N CYS A 101 -10.16 -2.68 8.32
CA CYS A 101 -9.35 -3.07 7.17
C CYS A 101 -10.18 -3.77 6.08
N VAL A 102 -11.12 -4.64 6.45
CA VAL A 102 -12.06 -5.26 5.50
C VAL A 102 -12.95 -4.21 4.84
N ALA A 103 -13.50 -3.29 5.62
CA ALA A 103 -14.30 -2.19 5.07
C ALA A 103 -13.48 -1.32 4.09
N ALA A 104 -12.21 -1.05 4.42
CA ALA A 104 -11.31 -0.32 3.54
C ALA A 104 -10.98 -1.10 2.25
N ALA A 105 -10.75 -2.41 2.34
CA ALA A 105 -10.57 -3.29 1.19
C ALA A 105 -11.76 -3.20 0.21
N LEU A 106 -12.98 -3.34 0.73
CA LEU A 106 -14.21 -3.24 -0.06
C LEU A 106 -14.40 -1.83 -0.65
N ALA A 107 -14.25 -0.79 0.16
CA ALA A 107 -14.44 0.60 -0.28
C ALA A 107 -13.38 1.05 -1.31
N SER A 108 -12.15 0.53 -1.22
CA SER A 108 -11.07 0.83 -2.18
C SER A 108 -11.29 0.19 -3.56
N THR A 109 -12.00 -0.95 -3.61
CA THR A 109 -12.29 -1.69 -4.86
C THR A 109 -13.62 -1.32 -5.50
N MET A 110 -14.56 -0.74 -4.73
CA MET A 110 -15.88 -0.31 -5.20
C MET A 110 -15.89 0.50 -6.52
N PRO A 111 -14.94 1.43 -6.79
CA PRO A 111 -14.91 2.16 -8.07
C PRO A 111 -14.79 1.26 -9.31
N LEU A 112 -14.24 0.04 -9.17
CA LEU A 112 -14.07 -0.90 -10.27
C LEU A 112 -15.41 -1.47 -10.77
N LEU A 113 -16.42 -1.61 -9.90
CA LEU A 113 -17.74 -2.13 -10.30
C LEU A 113 -18.40 -1.28 -11.39
N ARG A 114 -18.06 0.01 -11.48
CA ARG A 114 -18.58 0.94 -12.49
C ARG A 114 -17.92 0.81 -13.86
N ARG A 115 -16.97 -0.12 -14.03
CA ARG A 115 -16.17 -0.29 -15.26
C ARG A 115 -16.55 -1.53 -16.09
N GLY A 116 -17.73 -2.08 -15.85
CA GLY A 116 -18.22 -3.27 -16.55
C GLY A 116 -17.32 -4.50 -16.33
N ALA A 117 -17.27 -5.38 -17.31
CA ALA A 117 -16.57 -6.67 -17.18
C ALA A 117 -15.05 -6.54 -16.89
N VAL A 118 -14.37 -5.52 -17.42
CA VAL A 118 -12.96 -5.23 -17.08
C VAL A 118 -12.82 -4.89 -15.59
N GLY A 119 -13.75 -4.08 -15.09
CA GLY A 119 -13.79 -3.68 -13.69
C GLY A 119 -14.02 -4.86 -12.75
N ILE A 120 -14.97 -5.73 -13.10
CA ILE A 120 -15.24 -6.97 -12.35
C ILE A 120 -14.01 -7.88 -12.34
N ALA A 121 -13.33 -8.03 -13.49
CA ALA A 121 -12.10 -8.81 -13.57
C ALA A 121 -11.00 -8.26 -12.66
N ALA A 122 -10.79 -6.93 -12.71
CA ALA A 122 -9.82 -6.26 -11.85
C ALA A 122 -10.19 -6.36 -10.36
N LEU A 123 -11.48 -6.34 -10.02
CA LEU A 123 -11.96 -6.52 -8.65
C LEU A 123 -11.71 -7.96 -8.17
N ALA A 124 -12.08 -8.95 -8.97
CA ALA A 124 -11.85 -10.37 -8.66
C ALA A 124 -10.36 -10.67 -8.45
N LEU A 125 -9.50 -9.97 -9.20
CA LEU A 125 -8.05 -10.04 -9.06
C LEU A 125 -7.52 -9.34 -7.80
N LEU A 126 -7.94 -8.11 -7.53
CA LEU A 126 -7.27 -7.23 -6.55
C LEU A 126 -7.90 -7.26 -5.16
N LEU A 127 -9.19 -7.60 -5.05
CA LEU A 127 -9.87 -7.66 -3.75
C LEU A 127 -9.25 -8.71 -2.81
N PRO A 128 -8.89 -9.92 -3.26
CA PRO A 128 -8.33 -10.90 -2.35
C PRO A 128 -7.00 -10.48 -1.72
N PHE A 129 -6.12 -9.80 -2.47
CA PHE A 129 -4.89 -9.22 -1.94
C PHE A 129 -5.16 -8.15 -0.87
N GLN A 130 -6.22 -7.35 -1.05
CA GLN A 130 -6.66 -6.40 -0.02
C GLN A 130 -7.23 -7.12 1.22
N LEU A 131 -7.95 -8.23 1.03
CA LEU A 131 -8.49 -9.03 2.12
C LEU A 131 -7.39 -9.80 2.86
N GLU A 132 -6.34 -10.25 2.17
CA GLU A 132 -5.15 -10.84 2.77
C GLU A 132 -4.48 -9.83 3.71
N GLY A 133 -4.20 -8.61 3.23
CA GLY A 133 -3.67 -7.54 4.08
C GLY A 133 -4.58 -7.23 5.29
N ALA A 134 -5.91 -7.30 5.12
CA ALA A 134 -6.86 -7.14 6.21
C ALA A 134 -6.83 -8.31 7.21
N ALA A 135 -6.66 -9.56 6.74
CA ALA A 135 -6.56 -10.75 7.57
C ALA A 135 -5.31 -10.72 8.48
N PHE A 136 -4.19 -10.23 7.95
CA PHE A 136 -2.98 -9.97 8.74
C PHE A 136 -3.13 -8.81 9.72
N GLY A 137 -4.17 -7.97 9.59
CA GLY A 137 -4.28 -6.73 10.35
C GLY A 137 -3.29 -5.66 9.89
N ASN A 138 -2.83 -5.71 8.64
CA ASN A 138 -1.92 -4.70 8.11
C ASN A 138 -2.68 -3.40 7.80
N VAL A 139 -2.02 -2.25 7.93
CA VAL A 139 -2.57 -0.93 7.56
C VAL A 139 -2.73 -0.73 6.04
N GLN A 140 -2.17 -1.62 5.22
CA GLN A 140 -2.20 -1.54 3.74
C GLN A 140 -3.59 -1.23 3.16
N PRO A 141 -4.70 -1.92 3.53
CA PRO A 141 -6.00 -1.65 2.91
C PRO A 141 -6.48 -0.22 3.13
N LEU A 142 -6.18 0.35 4.30
CA LEU A 142 -6.46 1.76 4.61
C LEU A 142 -5.59 2.70 3.77
N LEU A 143 -4.29 2.43 3.61
CA LEU A 143 -3.42 3.24 2.76
C LEU A 143 -3.92 3.27 1.31
N VAL A 144 -4.28 2.11 0.77
CA VAL A 144 -4.83 2.02 -0.58
C VAL A 144 -6.14 2.77 -0.70
N LEU A 145 -7.04 2.65 0.29
CA LEU A 145 -8.29 3.44 0.33
C LEU A 145 -8.00 4.95 0.30
N LEU A 146 -7.13 5.44 1.19
CA LEU A 146 -6.78 6.86 1.28
C LEU A 146 -6.21 7.38 -0.05
N LEU A 147 -5.35 6.61 -0.71
CA LEU A 147 -4.76 6.99 -1.98
C LEU A 147 -5.77 6.94 -3.13
N VAL A 148 -6.56 5.86 -3.25
CA VAL A 148 -7.61 5.72 -4.27
C VAL A 148 -8.58 6.90 -4.24
N TRP A 149 -9.02 7.31 -3.05
CA TRP A 149 -10.03 8.34 -2.90
C TRP A 149 -9.45 9.75 -2.78
N GLY A 150 -8.17 9.87 -2.43
CA GLY A 150 -7.55 11.11 -2.01
C GLY A 150 -6.54 11.70 -2.99
N VAL A 151 -5.78 10.87 -3.71
CA VAL A 151 -4.55 11.31 -4.41
C VAL A 151 -4.80 12.37 -5.49
N GLU A 152 -5.98 12.32 -6.14
CA GLU A 152 -6.37 13.28 -7.18
C GLU A 152 -7.03 14.56 -6.62
N ARG A 153 -7.52 14.54 -5.39
CA ARG A 153 -8.20 15.70 -4.77
C ARG A 153 -7.20 16.81 -4.43
N ARG A 154 -7.70 18.00 -4.09
CA ARG A 154 -6.89 19.11 -3.58
C ARG A 154 -6.05 18.72 -2.35
N SER A 155 -6.59 17.84 -1.50
CA SER A 155 -5.90 17.29 -0.33
C SER A 155 -4.96 16.12 -0.65
N GLY A 156 -4.75 15.77 -1.92
CA GLY A 156 -3.86 14.68 -2.34
C GLY A 156 -2.47 14.68 -1.68
N PRO A 157 -1.80 15.85 -1.51
CA PRO A 157 -0.53 15.89 -0.79
C PRO A 157 -0.57 15.30 0.62
N LEU A 158 -1.64 15.56 1.37
CA LEU A 158 -1.82 15.03 2.72
C LEU A 158 -1.95 13.49 2.71
N TRP A 159 -2.75 12.95 1.78
CA TRP A 159 -2.97 11.51 1.70
C TRP A 159 -1.71 10.74 1.29
N ILE A 160 -0.91 11.29 0.38
CA ILE A 160 0.40 10.73 0.05
C ILE A 160 1.32 10.82 1.26
N ALA A 161 1.34 11.95 1.99
CA ALA A 161 2.20 12.12 3.15
C ALA A 161 1.87 11.15 4.30
N ILE A 162 0.58 10.94 4.60
CA ILE A 162 0.14 9.94 5.58
C ILE A 162 0.61 8.55 5.14
N ALA A 163 0.36 8.17 3.88
CA ALA A 163 0.80 6.89 3.36
C ALA A 163 2.33 6.73 3.41
N ALA A 164 3.07 7.75 2.99
CA ALA A 164 4.53 7.81 2.99
C ALA A 164 5.14 7.69 4.40
N SER A 165 4.46 8.26 5.41
CA SER A 165 4.90 8.19 6.81
C SER A 165 4.71 6.81 7.44
N LEU A 166 3.83 5.98 6.86
CA LEU A 166 3.61 4.60 7.30
C LEU A 166 4.38 3.60 6.43
N LYS A 167 4.48 3.86 5.13
CA LYS A 167 5.29 3.10 4.17
C LYS A 167 5.98 4.09 3.26
N ALA A 168 7.32 4.11 3.22
CA ALA A 168 8.07 5.14 2.53
C ALA A 168 7.78 5.22 1.01
N THR A 169 7.53 4.09 0.34
CA THR A 169 7.43 4.02 -1.13
C THR A 169 6.30 4.85 -1.76
N PRO A 170 5.09 5.00 -1.17
CA PRO A 170 4.10 5.98 -1.60
C PRO A 170 4.62 7.41 -1.87
N LEU A 171 5.74 7.83 -1.25
CA LEU A 171 6.36 9.14 -1.51
C LEU A 171 6.73 9.32 -2.99
N LEU A 172 7.03 8.24 -3.72
CA LEU A 172 7.34 8.28 -5.15
C LEU A 172 6.19 8.78 -6.03
N LEU A 173 4.95 8.79 -5.51
CA LEU A 173 3.81 9.43 -6.18
C LEU A 173 4.00 10.94 -6.38
N VAL A 174 4.94 11.58 -5.65
CA VAL A 174 5.38 12.96 -5.89
C VAL A 174 5.91 13.15 -7.32
N ALA A 175 6.48 12.13 -7.95
CA ALA A 175 6.92 12.17 -9.35
C ALA A 175 5.78 12.58 -10.30
N VAL A 176 4.53 12.15 -10.01
CA VAL A 176 3.37 12.55 -10.80
C VAL A 176 3.05 14.03 -10.66
N TYR A 177 3.22 14.62 -9.47
CA TYR A 177 3.06 16.07 -9.28
C TYR A 177 4.18 16.86 -9.95
N LEU A 178 5.43 16.39 -9.83
CA LEU A 178 6.59 17.02 -10.46
C LEU A 178 6.46 17.02 -11.99
N GLY A 179 6.13 15.88 -12.60
CA GLY A 179 5.94 15.80 -14.06
C GLY A 179 4.72 16.59 -14.57
N ARG A 180 3.77 16.93 -13.68
CA ARG A 180 2.68 17.87 -13.97
C ARG A 180 3.03 19.33 -13.69
N HIS A 181 4.25 19.62 -13.22
CA HIS A 181 4.69 20.93 -12.74
C HIS A 181 3.83 21.49 -11.60
N GLN A 182 3.25 20.60 -10.79
CA GLN A 182 2.47 20.95 -9.61
C GLN A 182 3.40 21.14 -8.40
N TRP A 183 4.35 22.08 -8.51
CA TRP A 183 5.43 22.29 -7.54
C TRP A 183 4.93 22.47 -6.12
N ARG A 184 3.84 23.24 -5.93
CA ARG A 184 3.22 23.43 -4.62
C ARG A 184 2.73 22.11 -4.03
N ARG A 185 2.12 21.23 -4.82
CA ARG A 185 1.64 19.93 -4.33
C ARG A 185 2.81 19.01 -3.99
N ALA A 186 3.85 18.99 -4.83
CA ALA A 186 5.06 18.25 -4.55
C ALA A 186 5.73 18.72 -3.25
N ALA A 187 5.94 20.03 -3.09
CA ALA A 187 6.51 20.63 -1.90
C ALA A 187 5.67 20.36 -0.65
N LEU A 188 4.33 20.49 -0.75
CA LEU A 188 3.43 20.15 0.35
C LEU A 188 3.50 18.66 0.72
N THR A 189 3.56 17.75 -0.25
CA THR A 189 3.71 16.32 0.06
C THR A 189 5.02 16.07 0.79
N LEU A 190 6.14 16.59 0.28
CA LEU A 190 7.46 16.41 0.89
C LEU A 190 7.52 17.02 2.30
N GLY A 191 7.02 18.25 2.46
CA GLY A 191 6.97 18.94 3.75
C GLY A 191 6.08 18.25 4.78
N LEU A 192 4.89 17.77 4.38
CA LEU A 192 4.01 17.03 5.26
C LEU A 192 4.60 15.65 5.63
N THR A 193 5.20 14.93 4.68
CA THR A 193 5.89 13.66 4.98
C THR A 193 7.02 13.91 5.97
N ALA A 194 7.84 14.94 5.74
CA ALA A 194 8.90 15.33 6.65
C ALA A 194 8.35 15.68 8.03
N ALA A 195 7.26 16.44 8.13
CA ALA A 195 6.65 16.78 9.42
C ALA A 195 6.12 15.55 10.18
N LEU A 196 5.56 14.55 9.47
CA LEU A 196 5.05 13.32 10.09
C LEU A 196 6.18 12.37 10.51
N VAL A 197 7.29 12.34 9.77
CA VAL A 197 8.42 11.42 9.98
C VAL A 197 9.49 12.03 10.89
N ALA A 198 9.70 13.35 10.86
CA ALA A 198 10.75 14.02 11.64
C ALA A 198 10.77 13.68 13.13
N PRO A 199 9.62 13.49 13.83
CA PRO A 199 9.64 13.07 15.24
C PRO A 199 10.44 11.80 15.50
N MET A 200 10.66 10.92 14.51
CA MET A 200 11.52 9.74 14.64
C MET A 200 12.91 10.07 15.18
N VAL A 201 13.49 11.22 14.80
CA VAL A 201 14.86 11.59 15.20
C VAL A 201 14.97 11.95 16.68
N ALA A 202 13.84 12.16 17.36
CA ALA A 202 13.79 12.41 18.80
C ALA A 202 13.69 11.11 19.64
N PHE A 203 13.52 9.95 19.01
CA PHE A 203 13.49 8.65 19.69
C PHE A 203 14.85 7.95 19.64
N ASP A 204 15.07 6.99 20.55
CA ASP A 204 16.20 6.07 20.44
C ASP A 204 15.99 5.13 19.24
N LEU A 205 16.89 5.24 18.25
CA LEU A 205 16.87 4.46 17.01
C LEU A 205 17.83 3.25 17.05
N ARG A 206 18.51 2.98 18.17
CA ARG A 206 19.44 1.83 18.26
C ARG A 206 18.76 0.48 18.00
N GLY A 207 17.48 0.36 18.37
CA GLY A 207 16.65 -0.82 18.09
C GLY A 207 15.96 -0.80 16.72
N TYR A 208 16.10 0.27 15.93
CA TYR A 208 15.42 0.40 14.65
C TYR A 208 16.05 -0.52 13.60
N SER A 209 15.33 -1.55 13.18
CA SER A 209 15.82 -2.50 12.18
C SER A 209 15.62 -1.99 10.75
N THR A 210 16.74 -1.82 10.05
CA THR A 210 16.82 -1.53 8.61
C THR A 210 16.85 -2.79 7.74
N GLN A 211 16.81 -3.97 8.36
CA GLN A 211 16.85 -5.23 7.63
C GLN A 211 15.51 -5.52 6.94
N ILE A 212 15.61 -6.08 5.73
CA ILE A 212 14.49 -6.32 4.79
C ILE A 212 13.55 -7.44 5.27
N GLY A 213 14.03 -8.35 6.13
CA GLY A 213 13.29 -9.56 6.52
C GLY A 213 13.56 -10.74 5.56
N GLY A 214 13.64 -11.96 6.10
CA GLY A 214 13.83 -13.19 5.33
C GLY A 214 12.58 -13.64 4.58
N GLY A 215 12.75 -14.45 3.53
CA GLY A 215 11.66 -15.08 2.76
C GLY A 215 10.90 -14.16 1.82
N GLN A 216 11.49 -13.02 1.44
CA GLN A 216 10.82 -11.94 0.70
C GLN A 216 11.41 -11.80 -0.70
N MET A 217 10.56 -11.64 -1.70
CA MET A 217 10.99 -11.29 -3.05
C MET A 217 11.19 -9.78 -3.13
N SER A 218 12.33 -9.29 -3.59
CA SER A 218 12.47 -7.90 -4.05
C SER A 218 13.66 -7.81 -5.00
N LEU A 219 13.72 -6.75 -5.82
CA LEU A 219 14.92 -6.53 -6.63
C LEU A 219 16.15 -6.25 -5.76
N LEU A 220 15.95 -5.70 -4.56
CA LEU A 220 17.03 -5.39 -3.63
C LEU A 220 17.71 -6.66 -3.11
N THR A 221 16.97 -7.74 -2.88
CA THR A 221 17.55 -9.04 -2.49
C THR A 221 18.24 -9.76 -3.64
N VAL A 222 17.86 -9.48 -4.89
CA VAL A 222 18.52 -10.03 -6.10
C VAL A 222 19.80 -9.26 -6.44
N SER A 223 19.71 -7.92 -6.55
CA SER A 223 20.84 -7.05 -6.87
C SER A 223 20.52 -5.59 -6.48
N PRO A 224 21.28 -4.98 -5.55
CA PRO A 224 21.11 -3.57 -5.19
C PRO A 224 21.25 -2.62 -6.38
N VAL A 225 22.14 -2.94 -7.34
CA VAL A 225 22.32 -2.15 -8.56
C VAL A 225 21.07 -2.23 -9.43
N LEU A 226 20.53 -3.43 -9.65
CA LEU A 226 19.29 -3.61 -10.43
C LEU A 226 18.11 -2.89 -9.75
N TYR A 227 18.01 -2.97 -8.43
CA TYR A 227 16.99 -2.26 -7.66
C TYR A 227 17.05 -0.75 -7.87
N VAL A 228 18.23 -0.14 -7.75
CA VAL A 228 18.40 1.31 -7.96
C VAL A 228 18.08 1.70 -9.40
N LEU A 229 18.60 0.97 -10.38
CA LEU A 229 18.37 1.25 -11.80
C LEU A 229 16.88 1.11 -12.17
N ALA A 230 16.21 0.03 -11.74
CA ALA A 230 14.81 -0.20 -12.03
C ALA A 230 13.90 0.83 -11.31
N SER A 231 14.20 1.15 -10.06
CA SER A 231 13.47 2.18 -9.30
C SER A 231 13.63 3.56 -9.93
N GLY A 232 14.87 3.94 -10.29
CA GLY A 232 15.16 5.20 -10.97
C GLY A 232 14.47 5.29 -12.34
N ALA A 233 14.54 4.23 -13.14
CA ALA A 233 13.89 4.16 -14.45
C ALA A 233 12.37 4.32 -14.35
N THR A 234 11.72 3.62 -13.41
CA THR A 234 10.26 3.70 -13.22
C THR A 234 9.81 5.06 -12.68
N VAL A 235 10.60 5.71 -11.82
CA VAL A 235 10.37 7.11 -11.42
C VAL A 235 10.50 8.06 -12.62
N GLY A 236 11.52 7.88 -13.46
CA GLY A 236 11.67 8.63 -14.72
C GLY A 236 10.47 8.46 -15.65
N LEU A 237 9.99 7.22 -15.83
CA LEU A 237 8.78 6.94 -16.59
C LEU A 237 7.54 7.59 -15.97
N ALA A 238 7.41 7.60 -14.65
CA ALA A 238 6.31 8.29 -13.96
C ALA A 238 6.32 9.81 -14.21
N LEU A 239 7.50 10.44 -14.22
CA LEU A 239 7.67 11.86 -14.57
C LEU A 239 7.24 12.13 -16.02
N ILE A 240 7.71 11.32 -16.97
CA ILE A 240 7.39 11.46 -18.40
C ILE A 240 5.88 11.23 -18.64
N ALA A 241 5.31 10.19 -18.03
CA ALA A 241 3.91 9.82 -18.19
C ALA A 241 2.94 10.69 -17.36
N ALA A 242 3.43 11.63 -16.54
CA ALA A 242 2.65 12.37 -15.55
C ALA A 242 1.46 13.17 -16.15
N ARG A 243 1.61 13.65 -17.39
CA ARG A 243 0.56 14.38 -18.12
C ARG A 243 -0.38 13.48 -18.91
N SER A 244 -0.13 12.18 -18.94
CA SER A 244 -0.96 11.21 -19.65
C SER A 244 -2.11 10.67 -18.78
N ARG A 245 -3.00 9.91 -19.43
CA ARG A 245 -4.01 9.09 -18.72
C ARG A 245 -3.41 8.04 -17.79
N TYR A 246 -2.15 7.63 -18.02
CA TYR A 246 -1.45 6.58 -17.30
C TYR A 246 -0.58 7.08 -16.14
N ALA A 247 -0.60 8.38 -15.84
CA ALA A 247 0.23 9.02 -14.83
C ALA A 247 0.29 8.27 -13.48
N TRP A 248 -0.88 7.94 -12.90
CA TRP A 248 -0.93 7.23 -11.61
C TRP A 248 -0.57 5.76 -11.73
N VAL A 249 -0.84 5.12 -12.87
CA VAL A 249 -0.38 3.75 -13.11
C VAL A 249 1.15 3.71 -13.12
N ALA A 250 1.80 4.62 -13.84
CA ALA A 250 3.26 4.73 -13.87
C ALA A 250 3.83 5.07 -12.48
N GLY A 251 3.19 5.97 -11.74
CA GLY A 251 3.58 6.28 -10.35
C GLY A 251 3.50 5.05 -9.43
N ILE A 252 2.45 4.24 -9.55
CA ILE A 252 2.31 3.02 -8.74
C ILE A 252 3.30 1.93 -9.16
N VAL A 253 3.63 1.81 -10.45
CA VAL A 253 4.71 0.92 -10.88
C VAL A 253 6.03 1.32 -10.20
N ALA A 254 6.32 2.63 -10.11
CA ALA A 254 7.48 3.10 -9.36
C ALA A 254 7.41 2.75 -7.86
N VAL A 255 6.24 2.91 -7.23
CA VAL A 255 6.01 2.49 -5.83
C VAL A 255 6.32 1.00 -5.64
N LEU A 256 5.81 0.12 -6.51
CA LEU A 256 5.96 -1.32 -6.37
C LEU A 256 7.40 -1.80 -6.64
N VAL A 257 8.04 -1.26 -7.67
CA VAL A 257 9.44 -1.63 -8.02
C VAL A 257 10.42 -1.15 -6.95
N ALA A 258 10.12 -0.03 -6.30
CA ALA A 258 10.95 0.52 -5.23
C ALA A 258 10.69 -0.09 -3.85
N LEU A 259 9.81 -1.09 -3.72
CA LEU A 259 9.64 -1.80 -2.45
C LEU A 259 10.92 -2.57 -2.11
N PRO A 260 11.60 -2.26 -0.99
CA PRO A 260 12.79 -3.01 -0.57
C PRO A 260 12.43 -4.45 -0.17
N ARG A 261 11.17 -4.64 0.23
CA ARG A 261 10.52 -5.88 0.63
C ARG A 261 9.16 -5.90 -0.06
N PHE A 262 8.89 -6.86 -0.94
CA PHE A 262 7.59 -6.98 -1.61
C PHE A 262 6.74 -8.09 -1.01
N LEU A 263 5.59 -7.71 -0.48
CA LEU A 263 4.54 -8.60 0.00
C LEU A 263 3.42 -8.68 -1.04
N LEU A 264 2.81 -9.84 -1.22
CA LEU A 264 1.79 -10.05 -2.27
C LEU A 264 0.61 -9.08 -2.14
N TYR A 265 0.14 -8.84 -0.91
CA TYR A 265 -0.92 -7.87 -0.68
C TYR A 265 -0.56 -6.43 -1.11
N GLU A 266 0.71 -6.08 -1.32
CA GLU A 266 1.12 -4.73 -1.76
C GLU A 266 0.80 -4.47 -3.24
N ILE A 267 0.55 -5.53 -4.04
CA ILE A 267 0.00 -5.42 -5.40
C ILE A 267 -1.30 -4.59 -5.40
N SER A 268 -2.03 -4.58 -4.29
CA SER A 268 -3.23 -3.75 -4.10
C SER A 268 -3.02 -2.26 -4.40
N PHE A 269 -1.80 -1.72 -4.29
CA PHE A 269 -1.51 -0.33 -4.70
C PHE A 269 -1.90 -0.04 -6.16
N VAL A 270 -1.93 -1.06 -7.03
CA VAL A 270 -2.42 -0.94 -8.42
C VAL A 270 -3.82 -0.34 -8.49
N LEU A 271 -4.67 -0.53 -7.46
CA LEU A 271 -5.99 0.09 -7.36
C LEU A 271 -5.93 1.62 -7.46
N VAL A 272 -4.87 2.27 -6.95
CA VAL A 272 -4.71 3.74 -7.02
C VAL A 272 -4.60 4.21 -8.47
N GLY A 273 -3.89 3.47 -9.32
CA GLY A 273 -3.77 3.77 -10.75
C GLY A 273 -5.04 3.42 -11.53
N LEU A 274 -5.75 2.38 -11.10
CA LEU A 274 -6.95 1.88 -11.79
C LEU A 274 -8.22 2.62 -11.38
N ALA A 275 -8.37 3.12 -10.17
CA ALA A 275 -9.64 3.66 -9.67
C ALA A 275 -10.01 5.04 -10.23
N ARG A 276 -9.17 5.61 -11.11
CA ARG A 276 -9.38 6.91 -11.75
C ARG A 276 -10.82 7.08 -12.26
N ARG A 277 -11.50 8.15 -11.85
CA ARG A 277 -12.79 8.48 -12.47
C ARG A 277 -12.50 8.94 -13.89
N PRO A 278 -13.28 8.54 -14.91
CA PRO A 278 -13.27 9.24 -16.17
C PRO A 278 -13.55 10.71 -15.82
N THR A 279 -12.56 11.58 -16.00
CA THR A 279 -12.83 13.01 -15.93
C THR A 279 -13.80 13.30 -17.06
N ASP A 280 -14.99 13.80 -16.72
CA ASP A 280 -15.82 14.53 -17.67
C ASP A 280 -14.90 15.55 -18.35
N ARG A 281 -14.90 15.50 -19.68
CA ARG A 281 -14.06 16.34 -20.53
C ARG A 281 -14.36 17.82 -20.33
#